data_AF-A0A7U9KYT9-F1
#
_entry.id   AF-A0A7U9KYT9-F1
#
_cell.length_a   1.000
_cell.length_b   1.000
_cell.length_c   1.000
_cell.angle_alpha   90.00
_cell.angle_beta   90.00
_cell.angle_gamma   90.00
#
_symmetry.space_group_name_H-M   'P 1'
#
loop_
_entity.id
_entity.type
_entity.pdbx_description
1 polymer ?
#
loop_
_entity_poly.entity_id
_entity_poly.type
_entity_poly.pdbx_seq_one_letter_code
_entity_poly.pdbx_strand_id
1 'polypeptide(L)'
;MISTCRQTLLAALDQHPTVNIRESLAKSLGGTATKSEVAVAQRAARAIAEEGRAVLMTLYNHQAKGVECRTRESRAVLHLTVDEDVVLGLPYRVTIATGKWGDVVEEGKRRTNERIDNDPMLSWMMGRGPYPLASSNPFRRAAETR
;
A
#
# COMPACT_ATOMS: atom_id res chain seq x y z
N MET A 1 6.30 5.83 -26.28
CA MET A 1 6.91 5.47 -24.97
C MET A 1 5.89 5.36 -23.85
N ILE A 2 5.08 6.40 -23.57
CA ILE A 2 4.05 6.29 -22.51
C ILE A 2 3.03 5.17 -22.77
N SER A 3 2.64 4.99 -24.05
CA SER A 3 1.80 3.87 -24.52
C SER A 3 2.44 2.51 -24.26
N THR A 4 3.73 2.37 -24.54
CA THR A 4 4.52 1.15 -24.28
C THR A 4 4.58 0.85 -22.79
N CYS A 5 4.93 1.84 -21.96
CA CYS A 5 4.95 1.68 -20.49
C CYS A 5 3.58 1.29 -19.95
N ARG A 6 2.51 1.89 -20.48
CA ARG A 6 1.12 1.55 -20.11
C ARG A 6 0.82 0.08 -20.42
N GLN A 7 1.15 -0.39 -21.63
CA GLN A 7 0.94 -1.79 -22.02
C GLN A 7 1.74 -2.75 -21.13
N THR A 8 3.01 -2.44 -20.85
CA THR A 8 3.85 -3.23 -19.94
C THR A 8 3.23 -3.34 -18.54
N LEU A 9 2.75 -2.23 -17.98
CA LEU A 9 2.16 -2.23 -16.63
C LEU A 9 0.84 -3.00 -16.58
N LEU A 10 0.00 -2.89 -17.60
CA LEU A 10 -1.25 -3.64 -17.68
C LEU A 10 -0.99 -5.15 -17.83
N ALA A 11 -0.08 -5.54 -18.71
CA ALA A 11 0.31 -6.94 -18.85
C ALA A 11 0.91 -7.52 -17.56
N ALA A 12 1.65 -6.71 -16.79
CA ALA A 12 2.14 -7.12 -15.48
C ALA A 12 1.01 -7.27 -14.46
N LEU A 13 0.00 -6.39 -14.47
CA LEU A 13 -1.19 -6.48 -13.61
C LEU A 13 -2.04 -7.71 -13.92
N ASP A 14 -2.10 -8.12 -15.19
CA ASP A 14 -2.81 -9.35 -15.58
C ASP A 14 -2.16 -10.61 -15.01
N GLN A 15 -0.85 -10.56 -14.72
CA GLN A 15 -0.08 -11.69 -14.15
C GLN A 15 0.02 -11.61 -12.62
N HIS A 16 0.06 -10.40 -12.07
CA HIS A 16 0.30 -10.15 -10.65
C HIS A 16 -0.63 -9.05 -10.15
N PRO A 17 -1.42 -9.29 -9.08
CA PRO A 17 -2.42 -8.33 -8.63
C PRO A 17 -1.81 -7.05 -8.04
N THR A 18 -0.54 -7.08 -7.62
CA THR A 18 0.22 -5.91 -7.20
C THR A 18 1.58 -5.87 -7.90
N VAL A 19 1.89 -4.77 -8.56
CA VAL A 19 3.10 -4.60 -9.37
C VAL A 19 3.92 -3.40 -8.93
N ASN A 20 5.22 -3.61 -8.76
CA ASN A 20 6.19 -2.53 -8.58
C ASN A 20 6.49 -1.91 -9.95
N ILE A 21 6.22 -0.61 -10.11
CA ILE A 21 6.34 0.07 -11.41
C ILE A 21 7.76 0.05 -11.94
N ARG A 22 8.76 0.29 -11.08
CA ARG A 22 10.17 0.34 -11.49
C ARG A 22 10.69 -1.03 -11.87
N GLU A 23 10.33 -2.05 -11.08
CA GLU A 23 10.76 -3.43 -11.35
C GLU A 23 10.12 -3.98 -12.63
N SER A 24 8.83 -3.70 -12.85
CA SER A 24 8.11 -4.12 -14.07
C SER A 24 8.74 -3.51 -15.31
N LEU A 25 9.11 -2.22 -15.24
CA LEU A 25 9.82 -1.54 -16.32
C LEU A 25 11.22 -2.14 -16.55
N ALA A 26 11.98 -2.40 -15.49
CA ALA A 26 13.31 -3.00 -15.60
C ALA A 26 13.27 -4.38 -16.26
N LYS A 27 12.28 -5.22 -15.89
CA LYS A 27 12.05 -6.53 -16.54
C LYS A 27 11.75 -6.37 -18.03
N SER A 28 10.89 -5.43 -18.40
CA SER A 28 10.53 -5.19 -19.80
C SER A 28 11.66 -4.63 -20.65
N LEU A 29 12.57 -3.84 -20.07
CA LEU A 29 13.72 -3.26 -20.77
C LEU A 29 14.94 -4.19 -20.77
N GLY A 30 14.89 -5.34 -20.09
CA GLY A 30 16.02 -6.24 -19.94
C GLY A 30 17.20 -5.66 -19.15
N GLY A 31 16.96 -4.66 -18.29
CA GLY A 31 18.03 -3.93 -17.61
C GLY A 31 17.53 -2.83 -16.66
N THR A 32 18.46 -2.01 -16.17
CA THR A 32 18.12 -0.92 -15.24
C THR A 32 17.46 0.25 -15.97
N ALA A 33 16.23 0.58 -15.59
CA ALA A 33 15.54 1.77 -16.10
C ALA A 33 16.21 3.08 -15.61
N THR A 34 16.37 4.02 -16.53
CA THR A 34 16.83 5.38 -16.28
C THR A 34 15.78 6.21 -15.52
N LYS A 35 16.19 7.34 -14.95
CA LYS A 35 15.27 8.24 -14.21
C LYS A 35 14.13 8.76 -15.09
N SER A 36 14.43 9.09 -16.35
CA SER A 36 13.43 9.58 -17.31
C SER A 36 12.41 8.50 -17.67
N GLU A 37 12.85 7.26 -17.89
CA GLU A 37 11.95 6.14 -18.18
C GLU A 37 11.05 5.82 -16.99
N VAL A 38 11.61 5.83 -15.76
CA VAL A 38 10.81 5.68 -14.54
C VAL A 38 9.77 6.78 -14.41
N ALA A 39 10.11 8.04 -14.72
CA ALA A 39 9.15 9.15 -14.69
C ALA A 39 8.03 8.95 -15.73
N VAL A 40 8.34 8.44 -16.92
CA VAL A 40 7.33 8.11 -17.94
C VAL A 40 6.42 6.97 -17.48
N ALA A 41 6.98 5.93 -16.87
CA ALA A 41 6.19 4.82 -16.32
C ALA A 41 5.31 5.26 -15.16
N GLN A 42 5.78 6.18 -14.30
CA GLN A 42 4.95 6.77 -13.23
C GLN A 42 3.78 7.58 -13.79
N ARG A 43 3.97 8.33 -14.87
CA ARG A 43 2.86 9.03 -15.56
C ARG A 43 1.87 8.04 -16.18
N ALA A 44 2.37 6.96 -16.81
CA ALA A 44 1.50 5.90 -17.33
C ALA A 44 0.70 5.23 -16.20
N ALA A 45 1.33 4.94 -15.06
CA ALA A 45 0.68 4.37 -13.90
C ALA A 45 -0.39 5.29 -13.31
N ARG A 46 -0.09 6.59 -13.23
CA ARG A 46 -1.07 7.61 -12.82
C ARG A 46 -2.29 7.61 -13.73
N ALA A 47 -2.10 7.59 -15.06
CA ALA A 47 -3.20 7.55 -16.01
C ALA A 47 -4.07 6.27 -15.84
N ILE A 48 -3.45 5.10 -15.67
CA ILE A 48 -4.18 3.84 -15.39
C ILE A 48 -5.04 3.97 -14.13
N ALA A 49 -4.50 4.58 -13.07
CA ALA A 49 -5.21 4.77 -11.82
C ALA A 49 -6.33 5.81 -11.93
N GLU A 50 -6.13 6.89 -12.70
CA GLU A 50 -7.15 7.91 -12.97
C GLU A 50 -8.31 7.35 -13.80
N GLU A 51 -8.03 6.42 -14.73
CA GLU A 51 -9.02 5.65 -15.48
C GLU A 51 -9.80 4.64 -14.61
N GLY A 52 -9.46 4.48 -13.32
CA GLY A 52 -10.13 3.56 -12.39
C GLY A 52 -9.79 2.08 -12.63
N ARG A 53 -8.75 1.80 -13.43
CA ARG A 53 -8.36 0.43 -13.79
C ARG A 53 -7.56 -0.26 -12.69
N ALA A 54 -6.88 0.50 -11.86
CA ALA A 54 -6.08 0.03 -10.73
C ALA A 54 -5.93 1.16 -9.69
N VAL A 55 -5.35 0.84 -8.55
CA VAL A 55 -5.02 1.80 -7.50
C VAL A 55 -3.52 2.08 -7.51
N LEU A 56 -3.14 3.34 -7.47
CA LEU A 56 -1.75 3.75 -7.29
C LEU A 56 -1.48 3.92 -5.79
N MET A 57 -0.52 3.17 -5.25
CA MET A 57 -0.19 3.17 -3.83
C MET A 57 1.31 3.36 -3.60
N THR A 58 1.67 3.96 -2.46
CA THR A 58 3.07 4.04 -2.00
C THR A 58 3.30 2.99 -0.92
N LEU A 59 3.91 1.87 -1.29
CA LEU A 59 4.08 0.68 -0.44
C LEU A 59 5.54 0.28 -0.30
N TYR A 60 5.89 -0.31 0.83
CA TYR A 60 7.10 -1.13 0.92
C TYR A 60 6.89 -2.46 0.18
N ASN A 61 7.94 -3.11 -0.32
CA ASN A 61 7.74 -4.34 -1.11
C ASN A 61 7.20 -5.48 -0.25
N HIS A 62 7.55 -5.53 1.04
CA HIS A 62 6.98 -6.52 1.96
C HIS A 62 5.46 -6.33 2.12
N GLN A 63 4.99 -5.08 2.20
CA GLN A 63 3.55 -4.75 2.27
C GLN A 63 2.83 -5.17 0.99
N ALA A 64 3.40 -4.88 -0.17
CA ALA A 64 2.85 -5.26 -1.47
C ALA A 64 2.76 -6.79 -1.66
N LYS A 65 3.53 -7.56 -0.88
CA LYS A 65 3.55 -9.03 -0.90
C LYS A 65 2.77 -9.67 0.25
N GLY A 66 2.16 -8.88 1.12
CA GLY A 66 1.45 -9.38 2.31
C GLY A 66 2.36 -10.12 3.31
N VAL A 67 3.66 -9.84 3.30
CA VAL A 67 4.63 -10.50 4.21
C VAL A 67 5.09 -9.54 5.30
N GLU A 68 5.36 -10.09 6.48
CA GLU A 68 6.01 -9.33 7.55
C GLU A 68 7.39 -8.84 7.11
N CYS A 69 7.74 -7.65 7.60
CA CYS A 69 9.01 -7.01 7.29
C CYS A 69 10.17 -7.80 7.91
N ARG A 70 10.82 -8.65 7.12
CA ARG A 70 12.01 -9.42 7.56
C ARG A 70 13.32 -8.65 7.40
N THR A 71 13.31 -7.57 6.62
CA THR A 71 14.52 -6.82 6.27
C THR A 71 14.29 -5.32 6.44
N ARG A 72 15.37 -4.57 6.68
CA ARG A 72 15.32 -3.11 6.80
C ARG A 72 15.14 -2.47 5.41
N GLU A 73 13.95 -2.58 4.84
CA GLU A 73 13.63 -1.88 3.60
C GLU A 73 13.68 -0.37 3.85
N SER A 74 14.51 0.32 3.06
CA SER A 74 14.84 1.72 3.31
C SER A 74 13.77 2.70 2.81
N ARG A 75 12.91 2.29 1.86
CA ARG A 75 11.95 3.23 1.25
C ARG A 75 10.71 2.57 0.65
N ALA A 76 9.56 3.19 0.90
CA ALA A 76 8.33 2.87 0.19
C ALA A 76 8.40 3.39 -1.26
N VAL A 77 7.90 2.60 -2.19
CA VAL A 77 7.93 2.87 -3.63
C VAL A 77 6.54 2.74 -4.24
N LEU A 78 6.36 3.31 -5.43
CA LEU A 78 5.08 3.31 -6.10
C LEU A 78 4.76 1.92 -6.68
N HIS A 79 3.56 1.47 -6.37
CA HIS A 79 2.97 0.23 -6.86
C HIS A 79 1.63 0.53 -7.53
N LEU A 80 1.29 -0.25 -8.55
CA LEU A 80 -0.09 -0.38 -9.02
C LEU A 80 -0.67 -1.66 -8.45
N THR A 81 -1.92 -1.60 -8.02
CA THR A 81 -2.61 -2.79 -7.51
C THR A 81 -4.04 -2.86 -7.97
N VAL A 82 -4.51 -4.08 -8.24
CA VAL A 82 -5.91 -4.46 -8.39
C VAL A 82 -6.34 -5.40 -7.25
N ASP A 83 -5.50 -5.53 -6.23
CA ASP A 83 -5.75 -6.34 -5.04
C ASP A 83 -6.59 -5.53 -4.04
N GLU A 84 -7.87 -5.89 -3.91
CA GLU A 84 -8.78 -5.22 -2.98
C GLU A 84 -8.34 -5.39 -1.51
N ASP A 85 -7.71 -6.51 -1.15
CA ASP A 85 -7.28 -6.77 0.23
C ASP A 85 -6.12 -5.86 0.63
N VAL A 86 -5.18 -5.60 -0.29
CA VAL A 86 -4.09 -4.63 -0.07
C VAL A 86 -4.65 -3.22 0.10
N VAL A 87 -5.65 -2.84 -0.70
CA VAL A 87 -6.28 -1.51 -0.60
C VAL A 87 -7.04 -1.36 0.71
N LEU A 88 -7.83 -2.37 1.10
CA LEU A 88 -8.59 -2.39 2.35
C LEU A 88 -7.69 -2.41 3.58
N GLY A 89 -6.57 -3.13 3.52
CA GLY A 89 -5.63 -3.26 4.62
C GLY A 89 -4.74 -2.02 4.80
N LEU A 90 -4.45 -1.29 3.73
CA LEU A 90 -3.54 -0.14 3.73
C LEU A 90 -4.14 1.11 3.05
N PRO A 91 -5.34 1.55 3.42
CA PRO A 91 -6.08 2.60 2.71
C PRO A 91 -5.36 3.97 2.78
N TYR A 92 -4.61 4.23 3.84
CA TYR A 92 -3.83 5.46 4.01
C TYR A 92 -2.52 5.49 3.21
N ARG A 93 -2.18 4.41 2.49
CA ARG A 93 -1.06 4.36 1.55
C ARG A 93 -1.48 4.62 0.11
N VAL A 94 -2.78 4.79 -0.13
CA VAL A 94 -3.33 5.09 -1.45
C VAL A 94 -2.96 6.51 -1.87
N THR A 95 -2.39 6.62 -3.07
CA THR A 95 -2.06 7.88 -3.71
C THR A 95 -3.17 8.31 -4.67
N ILE A 96 -3.68 7.39 -5.49
CA ILE A 96 -4.78 7.64 -6.45
C ILE A 96 -5.69 6.42 -6.50
N ALA A 97 -6.98 6.65 -6.29
CA ALA A 97 -8.07 5.70 -6.52
C ALA A 97 -9.24 6.47 -7.13
N THR A 98 -9.80 5.96 -8.22
CA THR A 98 -10.98 6.55 -8.89
C THR A 98 -11.98 5.45 -9.25
N GLY A 99 -13.20 5.86 -9.61
CA GLY A 99 -14.30 4.93 -9.91
C GLY A 99 -14.62 4.05 -8.69
N LYS A 100 -14.80 2.74 -8.91
CA LYS A 100 -15.13 1.77 -7.85
C LYS A 100 -14.13 1.74 -6.69
N TRP A 101 -12.87 2.11 -6.96
CA TRP A 101 -11.82 2.05 -5.95
C TRP A 101 -11.98 3.12 -4.87
N GLY A 102 -12.68 4.22 -5.15
CA GLY A 102 -12.98 5.24 -4.15
C GLY A 102 -13.75 4.65 -2.97
N ASP A 103 -14.79 3.86 -3.27
CA ASP A 103 -15.63 3.22 -2.25
C ASP A 103 -14.84 2.18 -1.43
N VAL A 104 -13.97 1.40 -2.09
CA VAL A 104 -13.08 0.43 -1.42
C VAL A 104 -12.14 1.14 -0.44
N VAL A 105 -11.61 2.31 -0.81
CA VAL A 105 -10.73 3.09 0.06
C VAL A 105 -11.47 3.65 1.27
N GLU A 106 -12.66 4.21 1.08
CA GLU A 106 -13.48 4.72 2.18
C GLU A 106 -13.90 3.61 3.15
N GLU A 107 -14.25 2.43 2.63
CA GLU A 107 -14.53 1.25 3.45
C GLU A 107 -13.30 0.80 4.25
N GLY A 108 -12.11 0.77 3.62
CA GLY A 108 -10.86 0.46 4.32
C GLY A 108 -10.58 1.46 5.45
N LYS A 109 -10.81 2.76 5.22
CA LYS A 109 -10.66 3.80 6.24
C LYS A 109 -11.64 3.60 7.38
N ARG A 110 -12.92 3.29 7.07
CA ARG A 110 -13.95 2.99 8.08
C ARG A 110 -13.53 1.83 8.96
N ARG A 111 -13.14 0.69 8.38
CA ARG A 111 -12.66 -0.49 9.13
C ARG A 111 -11.44 -0.17 9.99
N THR A 112 -10.51 0.63 9.47
CA THR A 112 -9.31 1.01 10.21
C THR A 112 -9.67 1.89 11.41
N ASN A 113 -10.58 2.86 11.24
CA ASN A 113 -11.07 3.69 12.33
C ASN A 113 -11.80 2.87 13.38
N GLU A 114 -12.71 1.98 12.97
CA GLU A 114 -13.41 1.09 13.90
C GLU A 114 -12.45 0.21 14.70
N ARG A 115 -11.39 -0.30 14.07
CA ARG A 115 -10.35 -1.05 14.79
C ARG A 115 -9.63 -0.18 15.81
N ILE A 116 -9.27 1.05 15.45
CA ILE A 116 -8.61 1.99 16.36
C ILE A 116 -9.53 2.28 17.54
N ASP A 117 -10.79 2.58 17.29
CA ASP A 117 -11.73 3.01 18.31
C ASP A 117 -12.11 1.85 19.26
N ASN A 118 -12.11 0.60 18.77
CA ASN A 118 -12.38 -0.59 19.57
C ASN A 118 -11.15 -1.16 20.31
N ASP A 119 -9.93 -0.75 19.96
CA ASP A 119 -8.69 -1.17 20.63
C ASP A 119 -8.22 -0.07 21.59
N PRO A 120 -8.27 -0.26 22.92
CA PRO A 120 -7.90 0.77 23.88
C PRO A 120 -6.47 1.29 23.73
N MET A 121 -5.53 0.42 23.33
CA MET A 121 -4.14 0.79 23.14
C MET A 121 -3.97 1.62 21.87
N LEU A 122 -4.53 1.17 20.74
CA LEU A 122 -4.47 1.91 19.49
C LEU A 122 -5.24 3.24 19.60
N SER A 123 -6.42 3.25 20.21
CA SER A 123 -7.21 4.46 20.46
C SER A 123 -6.41 5.49 21.25
N TRP A 124 -5.71 5.08 22.31
CA TRP A 124 -4.84 5.98 23.08
C TRP A 124 -3.61 6.44 22.29
N MET A 125 -2.90 5.53 21.61
CA MET A 125 -1.74 5.86 20.78
C MET A 125 -2.08 6.89 19.69
N MET A 126 -3.29 6.82 19.16
CA MET A 126 -3.80 7.75 18.15
C MET A 126 -4.45 9.02 18.76
N GLY A 127 -4.44 9.18 20.08
CA GLY A 127 -4.97 10.35 20.79
C GLY A 127 -6.50 10.46 20.82
N ARG A 128 -7.22 9.36 20.54
CA ARG A 128 -8.69 9.31 20.47
C ARG A 128 -9.35 8.82 21.76
N GLY A 129 -8.63 8.02 22.56
CA GLY A 129 -9.15 7.41 23.79
C GLY A 129 -8.30 7.70 25.02
N PRO A 130 -8.83 7.43 26.22
CA PRO A 130 -8.08 7.58 27.47
C PRO A 130 -6.93 6.57 27.54
N TYR A 131 -5.91 6.87 28.35
CA TYR A 131 -4.80 5.93 28.61
C TYR A 131 -5.35 4.59 29.13
N PRO A 132 -5.00 3.43 28.52
CA PRO A 132 -5.50 2.15 28.96
C PRO A 132 -5.00 1.80 30.36
N LEU A 133 -5.93 1.37 31.23
CA LEU A 133 -5.61 0.94 32.59
C LEU A 133 -4.59 -0.24 32.58
N ALA A 134 -3.81 -0.36 33.65
CA ALA A 134 -2.68 -1.30 33.71
C ALA A 134 -3.02 -2.78 33.40
N SER A 135 -4.27 -3.21 33.62
CA SER A 135 -4.74 -4.58 33.38
C SER A 135 -4.89 -4.94 31.89
N SER A 136 -4.94 -3.96 31.01
CA SER A 136 -5.04 -4.12 29.55
C SER A 136 -3.75 -3.72 28.81
N ASN A 137 -2.67 -3.41 29.53
CA ASN A 137 -1.38 -3.03 28.95
C ASN A 137 -0.46 -4.26 28.76
N PRO A 138 -0.26 -4.76 27.52
CA PRO A 138 0.59 -5.93 27.27
C PRO A 138 2.07 -5.70 27.63
N PHE A 139 2.52 -4.44 27.71
CA PHE A 139 3.89 -4.10 28.10
C PHE A 139 4.13 -4.21 29.61
N ARG A 140 3.08 -4.18 30.45
CA ARG A 140 3.22 -4.28 31.91
C ARG A 140 3.13 -5.73 32.42
N ARG A 141 2.32 -6.60 31.79
CA ARG A 141 2.27 -8.04 32.11
C ARG A 141 3.65 -8.71 32.01
N ALA A 142 4.49 -8.29 31.08
CA ALA A 142 5.85 -8.84 30.93
C ALA A 142 6.80 -8.44 32.09
N ALA A 143 6.48 -7.38 32.83
CA ALA A 143 7.31 -6.88 33.94
C ALA A 143 6.93 -7.48 35.31
N GLU A 144 5.77 -8.13 35.44
CA GLU A 144 5.28 -8.72 36.70
C GLU A 144 5.61 -10.23 36.83
N THR A 145 6.23 -10.84 35.81
CA THR A 145 6.69 -12.25 35.81
C THR A 145 8.18 -12.42 36.11
N ARG A 146 8.78 -11.53 36.91
CA ARG A 146 10.18 -11.66 37.37
C ARG A 146 10.31 -11.59 38.88
#